data_AF-A0A417Y2R8-F1
#
_entry.id   AF-A0A417Y2R8-F1
#
_cell.length_a   1.000
_cell.length_b   1.000
_cell.length_c   1.000
_cell.angle_alpha   90.00
_cell.angle_beta   90.00
_cell.angle_gamma   90.00
#
_symmetry.space_group_name_H-M   'P 1'
#
loop_
_entity.id
_entity.type
_entity.pdbx_description
1 polymer ?
#
loop_
_entity_poly.entity_id
_entity_poly.type
_entity_poly.pdbx_seq_one_letter_code
_entity_poly.pdbx_strand_id
1 'polypeptide(L)'
;MTEPQDPKGSEGAERPQVGSVGEEALKLFGALADLARQQGADAGGSLAGLADQASSLAHEVNDHIATGSAECKYCPVCRVVHAVRETSPEVRTHLLTAATSLLQAAAGVLETVPPPDHGGPQRGPEVERIDLDDTDDGPADPPADPTADPQADR
;
A
#
# COMPACT_ATOMS: atom_id res chain seq x y z
N MET A 1 -36.66 -46.07 -12.94
CA MET A 1 -37.28 -44.75 -12.79
C MET A 1 -36.16 -43.82 -12.34
N THR A 2 -35.59 -43.09 -13.29
CA THR A 2 -34.46 -42.18 -13.06
C THR A 2 -35.03 -40.78 -12.96
N GLU A 3 -34.89 -40.16 -11.79
CA GLU A 3 -35.18 -38.74 -11.57
C GLU A 3 -33.96 -37.92 -12.00
N PRO A 4 -34.13 -36.85 -12.81
CA PRO A 4 -33.09 -35.86 -13.03
C PRO A 4 -33.07 -34.87 -11.87
N GLN A 5 -31.95 -34.79 -11.15
CA GLN A 5 -31.77 -33.77 -10.13
C GLN A 5 -31.36 -32.44 -10.79
N ASP A 6 -32.20 -31.43 -10.61
CA ASP A 6 -31.97 -30.03 -10.93
C ASP A 6 -30.69 -29.49 -10.26
N PRO A 7 -29.84 -28.71 -10.95
CA PRO A 7 -28.69 -28.05 -10.34
C PRO A 7 -29.18 -26.88 -9.47
N LYS A 8 -29.39 -27.13 -8.17
CA LYS A 8 -29.63 -26.05 -7.21
C LYS A 8 -28.34 -25.32 -6.89
N GLY A 9 -28.37 -24.02 -7.16
CA GLY A 9 -27.72 -23.05 -6.28
C GLY A 9 -26.37 -22.58 -6.78
N SER A 10 -26.40 -21.57 -7.64
CA SER A 10 -25.36 -20.55 -7.68
C SER A 10 -25.28 -19.92 -6.28
N GLU A 11 -24.41 -20.43 -5.42
CA GLU A 11 -23.93 -19.71 -4.24
C GLU A 11 -23.16 -18.50 -4.77
N GLY A 12 -23.87 -17.37 -4.85
CA GLY A 12 -23.27 -16.09 -5.18
C GLY A 12 -22.19 -15.80 -4.16
N ALA A 13 -20.94 -15.78 -4.60
CA ALA A 13 -19.84 -15.23 -3.84
C ALA A 13 -20.26 -13.87 -3.29
N GLU A 14 -20.45 -13.80 -1.97
CA GLU A 14 -20.73 -12.57 -1.23
C GLU A 14 -19.52 -11.66 -1.44
N ARG A 15 -19.59 -10.81 -2.47
CA ARG A 15 -18.58 -9.78 -2.68
C ARG A 15 -18.58 -8.92 -1.42
N PRO A 16 -17.44 -8.71 -0.75
CA PRO A 16 -17.40 -7.91 0.47
C PRO A 16 -18.06 -6.57 0.17
N GLN A 17 -19.12 -6.28 0.92
CA GLN A 17 -19.94 -5.10 0.71
C GLN A 17 -19.10 -3.90 1.13
N VAL A 18 -18.49 -3.24 0.15
CA VAL A 18 -17.70 -2.04 0.38
C VAL A 18 -18.61 -0.97 0.99
N GLY A 19 -18.20 -0.45 2.14
CA GLY A 19 -18.90 0.62 2.86
C GLY A 19 -18.94 1.93 2.06
N SER A 20 -19.56 2.96 2.63
CA SER A 20 -19.54 4.28 1.97
C SER A 20 -18.11 4.84 1.92
N VAL A 21 -17.79 5.62 0.88
CA VAL A 21 -16.48 6.29 0.75
C VAL A 21 -16.15 7.12 1.99
N GLY A 22 -17.15 7.76 2.60
CA GLY A 22 -16.98 8.54 3.82
C GLY A 22 -16.59 7.67 5.02
N GLU A 23 -17.26 6.53 5.20
CA GLU A 23 -16.94 5.56 6.26
C GLU A 23 -15.50 5.06 6.14
N GLU A 24 -15.09 4.66 4.94
CA GLU A 24 -13.73 4.14 4.69
C GLU A 24 -12.67 5.24 4.80
N ALA A 25 -12.98 6.47 4.40
CA ALA A 25 -12.10 7.61 4.62
C ALA A 25 -11.89 7.87 6.12
N LEU A 26 -12.95 7.81 6.93
CA LEU A 26 -12.85 7.97 8.39
C LEU A 26 -11.98 6.89 9.02
N LYS A 27 -12.11 5.63 8.57
CA LYS A 27 -11.23 4.54 9.01
C LYS A 27 -9.77 4.79 8.64
N LEU A 28 -9.51 5.26 7.42
CA LEU A 28 -8.16 5.63 6.98
C LEU A 28 -7.57 6.76 7.85
N PHE A 29 -8.35 7.82 8.11
CA PHE A 29 -7.91 8.91 8.98
C PHE A 29 -7.66 8.44 10.41
N GLY A 30 -8.48 7.51 10.93
CA GLY A 30 -8.26 6.87 12.22
C GLY A 30 -6.91 6.13 12.27
N ALA A 31 -6.64 5.27 11.29
CA ALA A 31 -5.37 4.54 11.19
C ALA A 31 -4.15 5.48 11.06
N LEU A 32 -4.29 6.55 10.28
CA LEU A 32 -3.25 7.58 10.15
C LEU A 32 -3.01 8.33 11.48
N ALA A 33 -4.06 8.65 12.23
CA ALA A 33 -3.95 9.29 13.53
C ALA A 33 -3.34 8.35 14.60
N ASP A 34 -3.62 7.05 14.53
CA ASP A 34 -2.95 6.04 15.35
C ASP A 34 -1.45 5.94 15.04
N LEU A 35 -1.07 5.94 13.76
CA LEU A 35 0.32 5.92 13.33
C LEU A 35 1.06 7.20 13.76
N ALA A 36 0.45 8.37 13.56
CA ALA A 36 1.02 9.65 13.97
C ALA A 36 1.29 9.70 15.48
N ARG A 37 0.40 9.10 16.29
CA ARG A 37 0.61 8.98 17.74
C ARG A 37 1.76 8.05 18.10
N GLN A 38 1.92 6.93 17.38
CA GLN A 38 3.06 6.02 17.57
C GLN A 38 4.38 6.69 17.22
N GLN A 39 4.44 7.48 16.14
CA GLN A 39 5.66 8.20 15.74
C GLN A 39 5.93 9.45 16.60
N GLY A 40 4.88 10.12 17.11
CA GLY A 40 5.01 11.30 17.95
C GLY A 40 5.58 11.02 19.35
N ALA A 41 5.47 9.79 19.84
CA ALA A 41 6.09 9.37 21.10
C ALA A 41 7.63 9.28 21.01
N ASP A 42 8.17 9.04 19.81
CA ASP A 42 9.62 8.92 19.55
C ASP A 42 10.23 10.18 18.91
N ALA A 43 9.40 11.15 18.49
CA ALA A 43 9.82 12.36 17.78
C ALA A 43 10.26 13.50 18.73
N GLY A 44 11.35 13.28 19.46
CA GLY A 44 12.10 14.35 20.16
C GLY A 44 12.98 15.20 19.21
N GLY A 45 12.54 15.48 17.99
CA GLY A 45 13.37 16.01 16.91
C GLY A 45 12.95 17.40 16.41
N SER A 46 13.93 18.30 16.24
CA SER A 46 13.76 19.63 15.63
C SER A 46 13.16 19.55 14.22
N LEU A 47 12.38 20.57 13.85
CA LEU A 47 11.73 20.73 12.53
C LEU A 47 12.71 20.55 11.35
N ALA A 48 13.97 20.92 11.53
CA ALA A 48 15.02 20.74 10.52
C ALA A 48 15.36 19.25 10.27
N GLY A 49 15.42 18.44 11.33
CA GLY A 49 15.71 17.00 11.21
C GLY A 49 14.54 16.19 10.62
N LEU A 50 13.32 16.71 10.76
CA LEU A 50 12.15 16.19 10.04
C LEU A 50 12.19 16.56 8.55
N ALA A 51 12.58 17.79 8.22
CA ALA A 51 12.72 18.22 6.83
C ALA A 51 13.79 17.41 6.09
N ASP A 52 14.94 17.15 6.73
CA ASP A 52 16.01 16.35 6.14
C ASP A 52 15.57 14.90 5.89
N GLN A 53 14.94 14.24 6.88
CA GLN A 53 14.39 12.90 6.72
C GLN A 53 13.30 12.83 5.65
N ALA A 54 12.42 13.83 5.60
CA ALA A 54 11.40 13.91 4.56
C ALA A 54 12.03 14.04 3.18
N SER A 55 13.12 14.81 3.05
CA SER A 55 13.82 14.97 1.78
C SER A 55 14.52 13.69 1.32
N SER A 56 15.17 12.94 2.22
CA SER A 56 15.86 11.69 1.86
C SER A 56 14.86 10.61 1.45
N LEU A 57 13.77 10.45 2.21
CA LEU A 57 12.68 9.55 1.86
C LEU A 57 12.02 9.94 0.54
N ALA A 58 11.80 11.24 0.31
CA ALA A 58 11.22 11.70 -0.96
C ALA A 58 12.14 11.39 -2.16
N HIS A 59 13.45 11.51 -2.00
CA HIS A 59 14.42 11.15 -3.04
C HIS A 59 14.40 9.64 -3.32
N GLU A 60 14.47 8.80 -2.29
CA GLU A 60 14.47 7.34 -2.44
C GLU A 60 13.16 6.82 -3.04
N VAL A 61 12.03 7.37 -2.61
CA VAL A 61 10.71 7.07 -3.20
C VAL A 61 10.65 7.55 -4.66
N ASN A 62 11.18 8.73 -4.97
CA ASN A 62 11.17 9.25 -6.34
C ASN A 62 11.99 8.38 -7.32
N ASP A 63 13.05 7.74 -6.84
CA ASP A 63 13.89 6.86 -7.66
C ASP A 63 13.18 5.53 -8.01
N HIS A 64 12.19 5.12 -7.21
CA HIS A 64 11.45 3.86 -7.39
C HIS A 64 9.98 4.05 -7.85
N ILE A 65 9.43 5.26 -7.77
CA ILE A 65 8.03 5.56 -8.15
C ILE A 65 7.97 6.24 -9.53
N ALA A 66 6.97 5.83 -10.32
CA ALA A 66 6.66 6.43 -11.63
C ALA A 66 7.83 6.35 -12.63
N THR A 67 8.54 5.21 -12.65
CA THR A 67 9.60 4.87 -13.61
C THR A 67 9.10 4.68 -15.05
N GLY A 68 7.79 4.81 -15.28
CA GLY A 68 7.15 4.65 -16.59
C GLY A 68 6.82 3.20 -16.96
N SER A 69 7.00 2.25 -16.03
CA SER A 69 6.63 0.85 -16.23
C SER A 69 5.11 0.65 -16.40
N ALA A 70 4.71 -0.45 -17.04
CA ALA A 70 3.29 -0.78 -17.26
C ALA A 70 2.48 -0.85 -15.95
N GLU A 71 3.14 -1.27 -14.87
CA GLU A 71 2.60 -1.33 -13.50
C GLU A 71 2.13 0.03 -12.97
N CYS A 72 2.73 1.13 -13.44
CA CYS A 72 2.37 2.48 -13.00
C CYS A 72 0.96 2.91 -13.48
N LYS A 73 0.33 2.21 -14.42
CA LYS A 73 -1.06 2.48 -14.85
C LYS A 73 -2.09 2.05 -13.81
N TYR A 74 -1.74 1.11 -12.93
CA TYR A 74 -2.68 0.51 -11.97
C TYR A 74 -2.41 0.90 -10.52
N CYS A 75 -1.17 1.29 -10.18
CA CYS A 75 -0.82 1.76 -8.85
C CYS A 75 -1.49 3.12 -8.50
N PRO A 76 -2.29 3.23 -7.41
CA PRO A 76 -2.93 4.48 -7.00
C PRO A 76 -1.93 5.61 -6.69
N VAL A 77 -0.80 5.27 -6.06
CA VAL A 77 0.26 6.23 -5.75
C VAL A 77 0.86 6.80 -7.02
N CYS A 78 1.18 5.96 -8.00
CA CYS A 78 1.71 6.40 -9.29
C CYS A 78 0.73 7.31 -10.05
N ARG A 79 -0.59 7.05 -9.97
CA ARG A 79 -1.61 7.95 -10.57
C ARG A 79 -1.61 9.32 -9.92
N VAL A 80 -1.52 9.39 -8.59
CA VAL A 80 -1.44 10.66 -7.87
C VAL A 80 -0.17 11.43 -8.25
N VAL A 81 0.98 10.76 -8.24
CA VAL A 81 2.26 11.37 -8.65
C VAL A 81 2.21 11.88 -10.09
N HIS A 82 1.61 11.12 -11.00
CA HIS A 82 1.45 11.53 -12.38
C HIS A 82 0.58 12.80 -12.49
N ALA A 83 -0.56 12.85 -11.80
CA ALA A 83 -1.43 14.03 -11.79
C ALA A 83 -0.69 15.26 -11.27
N VAL A 84 0.07 15.12 -10.18
CA VAL A 84 0.88 16.23 -9.65
C VAL A 84 1.96 16.64 -10.65
N ARG A 85 2.63 15.70 -11.33
CA ARG A 85 3.66 15.98 -12.34
C ARG A 85 3.12 16.63 -13.63
N GLU A 86 1.84 16.49 -13.93
CA GLU A 86 1.20 17.18 -15.07
C GLU A 86 0.75 18.60 -14.76
N THR A 87 0.63 18.97 -13.48
CA THR A 87 0.32 20.37 -13.10
C THR A 87 1.48 21.30 -13.45
N SER A 88 1.15 22.53 -13.85
CA SER A 88 2.16 23.56 -14.12
C SER A 88 2.88 23.98 -12.81
N PRO A 89 4.15 24.42 -12.88
CA PRO A 89 4.89 24.82 -11.68
C PRO A 89 4.24 25.98 -10.91
N GLU A 90 3.51 26.87 -11.59
CA GLU A 90 2.72 27.94 -10.97
C GLU A 90 1.57 27.35 -10.15
N VAL A 91 0.83 26.39 -10.72
CA VAL A 91 -0.27 25.70 -10.03
C VAL A 91 0.24 24.92 -8.83
N ARG A 92 1.40 24.25 -8.93
CA ARG A 92 2.01 23.55 -7.80
C ARG A 92 2.31 24.49 -6.64
N THR A 93 2.82 25.68 -6.94
CA THR A 93 3.14 26.67 -5.91
C THR A 93 1.87 27.09 -5.16
N HIS A 94 0.78 27.37 -5.89
CA HIS A 94 -0.50 27.69 -5.28
C HIS A 94 -1.09 26.53 -4.47
N LEU A 95 -0.96 25.29 -4.95
CA LEU A 95 -1.38 24.10 -4.22
C LEU A 95 -0.58 23.89 -2.94
N LEU A 96 0.74 24.10 -2.96
CA LEU A 96 1.58 24.01 -1.77
C LEU A 96 1.19 25.06 -0.72
N THR A 97 0.93 26.30 -1.15
CA THR A 97 0.42 27.34 -0.26
C THR A 97 -0.93 26.95 0.36
N ALA A 98 -1.89 26.49 -0.46
CA ALA A 98 -3.19 26.05 0.01
C ALA A 98 -3.09 24.83 0.96
N ALA A 99 -2.25 23.85 0.63
CA ALA A 99 -1.99 22.68 1.45
C ALA A 99 -1.43 23.09 2.82
N THR A 100 -0.54 24.08 2.87
CA THR A 100 0.03 24.59 4.12
C THR A 100 -1.05 25.22 5.00
N SER A 101 -1.92 26.06 4.41
CA SER A 101 -3.04 26.66 5.14
C SER A 101 -4.04 25.62 5.63
N LEU A 102 -4.30 24.57 4.83
CA LEU A 102 -5.17 23.46 5.22
C LEU A 102 -4.58 22.68 6.40
N LEU A 103 -3.28 22.37 6.37
CA LEU A 103 -2.60 21.65 7.46
C LEU A 103 -2.60 22.46 8.75
N GLN A 104 -2.39 23.77 8.67
CA GLN A 104 -2.49 24.66 9.83
C GLN A 104 -3.90 24.68 10.43
N ALA A 105 -4.93 24.74 9.58
CA ALA A 105 -6.32 24.67 10.04
C ALA A 105 -6.64 23.31 10.67
N ALA A 106 -6.17 22.21 10.07
CA ALA A 106 -6.34 20.86 10.59
C ALA A 106 -5.65 20.69 11.96
N ALA A 107 -4.43 21.20 12.12
CA ALA A 107 -3.73 21.19 13.41
C ALA A 107 -4.53 21.93 14.50
N GLY A 108 -5.12 23.08 14.18
CA GLY A 108 -5.99 23.82 15.10
C GLY A 108 -7.25 23.04 15.51
N VAL A 109 -7.82 22.23 14.60
CA VAL A 109 -8.97 21.36 14.91
C VAL A 109 -8.56 20.15 15.75
N LEU A 110 -7.38 19.57 15.50
CA LEU A 110 -6.90 18.43 16.29
C LEU A 110 -6.56 18.82 17.74
N GLU A 111 -6.13 20.06 17.97
CA GLU A 111 -5.87 20.59 19.33
C GLU A 111 -7.14 20.64 20.19
N THR A 112 -8.32 20.72 19.57
CA THR A 112 -9.60 20.77 20.31
C THR A 112 -10.19 19.38 20.57
N VAL A 113 -9.54 18.31 20.11
CA VAL A 113 -10.01 16.93 20.32
C VAL A 113 -9.56 16.45 21.72
N PRO A 114 -10.49 16.12 22.63
CA PRO A 114 -10.13 15.58 23.93
C PRO A 114 -9.45 14.21 23.79
N PRO A 115 -8.49 13.86 24.67
CA PRO A 115 -7.85 12.55 24.64
C PRO A 115 -8.90 11.44 24.86
N PRO A 116 -8.85 10.33 24.11
CA PRO A 116 -9.81 9.24 24.26
C PRO A 116 -9.60 8.48 25.57
N ASP A 117 -10.72 8.07 26.19
CA ASP A 117 -10.73 7.23 27.39
C ASP A 117 -10.02 5.89 27.11
N HIS A 118 -9.02 5.57 27.94
CA HIS A 118 -8.18 4.39 27.79
C HIS A 118 -8.94 3.13 28.27
N GLY A 119 -9.81 2.57 27.43
CA GLY A 119 -10.66 1.44 27.86
C GLY A 119 -11.26 0.56 26.76
N GLY A 120 -10.71 0.52 25.55
CA GLY A 120 -11.23 -0.30 24.45
C GLY A 120 -10.27 -1.45 24.04
N PRO A 121 -10.76 -2.68 23.77
CA PRO A 121 -9.93 -3.81 23.40
C PRO A 121 -9.21 -3.56 22.06
N GLN A 122 -7.88 -3.79 22.06
CA GLN A 122 -7.08 -3.88 20.85
C GLN A 122 -7.58 -5.05 19.99
N ARG A 123 -8.03 -4.76 18.76
CA ARG A 123 -7.87 -5.67 17.63
C ARG A 123 -8.16 -4.98 16.29
N GLY A 124 -7.10 -4.55 15.61
CA GLY A 124 -7.12 -4.47 14.14
C GLY A 124 -6.84 -5.86 13.56
N PRO A 125 -7.18 -6.13 12.28
CA PRO A 125 -6.82 -7.37 11.62
C PRO A 125 -5.30 -7.45 11.51
N GLU A 126 -4.71 -8.36 12.29
CA GLU A 126 -3.35 -8.82 12.11
C GLU A 126 -3.21 -9.30 10.66
N VAL A 127 -2.30 -8.68 9.90
CA VAL A 127 -2.02 -9.11 8.54
C VAL A 127 -1.45 -10.53 8.61
N GLU A 128 -2.13 -11.48 7.98
CA GLU A 128 -1.60 -12.83 7.83
C GLU A 128 -0.30 -12.76 7.05
N ARG A 129 0.79 -13.18 7.69
CA ARG A 129 2.06 -13.38 7.00
C ARG A 129 1.93 -14.66 6.18
N ILE A 130 1.93 -14.52 4.86
CA ILE A 130 2.02 -15.63 3.92
C ILE A 130 3.51 -15.95 3.80
N ASP A 131 3.92 -17.12 4.27
CA ASP A 131 5.28 -17.62 4.02
C ASP A 131 5.41 -17.98 2.54
N LEU A 132 6.33 -17.33 1.83
CA LEU A 132 6.55 -17.51 0.39
C LEU A 132 7.64 -18.56 0.07
N ASP A 133 8.08 -19.32 1.07
CA ASP A 133 9.25 -20.19 0.97
C ASP A 133 8.93 -21.65 0.55
N ASP A 134 7.67 -22.00 0.26
CA ASP A 134 7.26 -23.38 -0.10
C ASP A 134 7.02 -23.60 -1.61
N THR A 135 7.70 -22.85 -2.48
CA THR A 135 7.77 -23.17 -3.92
C THR A 135 9.21 -23.33 -4.40
N ASP A 136 9.89 -24.35 -3.91
CA ASP A 136 11.06 -24.96 -4.58
C ASP A 136 10.87 -26.48 -4.72
N ASP A 137 9.69 -26.89 -5.19
CA ASP A 137 9.50 -28.19 -5.84
C ASP A 137 9.09 -27.93 -7.30
N GLY A 138 9.98 -27.27 -8.04
CA GLY A 138 9.98 -27.35 -9.50
C GLY A 138 10.29 -28.79 -9.92
N PRO A 139 9.67 -29.33 -10.99
CA PRO A 139 9.93 -30.70 -11.41
C PRO A 139 11.43 -30.86 -11.67
N ALA A 140 12.04 -31.79 -10.94
CA ALA A 140 13.46 -32.11 -11.01
C ALA A 140 13.96 -32.15 -12.46
N ASP A 141 15.03 -31.40 -12.74
CA ASP A 141 15.80 -31.58 -13.98
C ASP A 141 16.09 -33.07 -14.17
N PRO A 142 15.76 -33.67 -15.33
CA PRO A 142 16.17 -35.04 -15.58
C PRO A 142 17.71 -35.10 -15.61
N PRO A 143 18.33 -36.13 -15.01
CA PRO A 143 19.78 -36.25 -14.99
C PRO A 143 20.32 -36.30 -16.42
N ALA A 144 21.34 -35.49 -16.70
CA ALA A 144 22.09 -35.54 -17.95
C ALA A 144 22.63 -36.96 -18.17
N ASP A 145 22.25 -37.57 -19.28
CA ASP A 145 22.70 -38.90 -19.71
C ASP A 145 24.21 -38.85 -20.04
N PRO A 146 25.09 -39.57 -19.30
CA PRO A 146 26.52 -39.56 -19.55
C PRO A 146 26.94 -40.54 -20.66
N THR A 147 26.02 -41.11 -21.44
CA THR A 147 26.36 -42.00 -22.57
C THR A 147 26.37 -41.29 -23.93
N ALA A 148 27.08 -40.16 -24.00
CA ALA A 148 27.60 -39.67 -25.28
C ALA A 148 28.88 -40.43 -25.62
N ASP A 149 28.71 -41.51 -26.39
CA ASP A 149 29.75 -42.35 -26.97
C ASP A 149 30.78 -41.52 -27.76
N PRO A 150 32.08 -41.51 -27.40
CA PRO A 150 33.11 -40.91 -28.23
C PRO A 150 33.73 -41.99 -29.12
N GLN A 151 33.38 -41.96 -30.41
CA GLN A 151 34.16 -42.38 -31.61
C GLN A 151 33.39 -43.29 -32.57
N ALA A 152 33.21 -42.84 -33.82
CA ALA A 152 33.70 -43.56 -35.01
C ALA A 152 33.45 -42.77 -36.32
N ASP A 153 34.51 -42.64 -37.11
CA ASP A 153 34.53 -42.67 -38.59
C ASP A 153 33.93 -41.54 -39.45
N ARG A 154 34.84 -40.66 -39.91
CA ARG A 154 35.17 -40.27 -41.32
C ARG A 154 35.29 -38.77 -41.58
#